data_AF-A0A7R9H3S6-F1
#
_entry.id   AF-A0A7R9H3S6-F1
#
_cell.length_a   1.000
_cell.length_b   1.000
_cell.length_c   1.000
_cell.angle_alpha   90.00
_cell.angle_beta   90.00
_cell.angle_gamma   90.00
#
_symmetry.space_group_name_H-M   'P 1'
#
loop_
_entity.id
_entity.type
_entity.pdbx_description
1 polymer ?
#
loop_
_entity_poly.entity_id
_entity_poly.type
_entity_poly.pdbx_seq_one_letter_code
_entity_poly.pdbx_strand_id
1 'polypeptide(L)'
;MIITFISLIKNNLLLRKLPSVRLKFSNEYVLSMSSYEKYSEHNTLQRIRNIGISAHIDSGKTTLTERILFYTGRIDEMHEVKGKDNVGAVMDSMELERQRGITIQSAATYTLWKHHNINIIDTPGHVDFTVEVERALRVLDGAVLVLCAVGGVQSQTLTVNRQMKRYNVPCVAFINKLDRQGANPTRVLSKLAHNAAFLQLPIGLGSSTTGLVDLVCRKALYFEGVFGEVVREDEVPATMRVECEERRQELIEHVSNVDDTLGELFLGENTLLGELFLEEKTPTESDLKAAIRRLCLRRMFTPVLLGTALKNKGVQPLLDAVLDYLPNPGEVNNFALREIG
;
A
#
# COMPACT_ATOMS: atom_id res chain seq x y z
N MET A 1 -27.18 -21.24 0.29
CA MET A 1 -27.26 -22.37 1.23
C MET A 1 -26.89 -21.95 2.66
N ILE A 2 -27.37 -20.79 3.12
CA ILE A 2 -27.04 -20.19 4.44
C ILE A 2 -28.31 -19.90 5.26
N ILE A 3 -29.48 -19.94 4.62
CA ILE A 3 -30.78 -19.64 5.27
C ILE A 3 -31.31 -20.84 6.09
N THR A 4 -30.76 -22.04 5.92
CA THR A 4 -31.28 -23.25 6.59
C THR A 4 -30.66 -23.49 7.98
N PHE A 5 -29.51 -22.87 8.30
CA PHE A 5 -28.76 -23.20 9.53
C PHE A 5 -29.29 -22.49 10.79
N ILE A 6 -29.87 -21.29 10.64
CA ILE A 6 -30.43 -20.52 11.77
C ILE A 6 -31.78 -21.12 12.25
N SER A 7 -32.50 -21.84 11.38
CA SER A 7 -33.76 -22.51 11.73
C SER A 7 -33.54 -23.78 12.56
N LEU A 8 -32.42 -24.49 12.35
CA LEU A 8 -32.14 -25.75 13.05
C LEU A 8 -31.73 -25.59 14.52
N ILE A 9 -31.24 -24.42 14.92
CA ILE A 9 -30.79 -24.16 16.31
C ILE A 9 -31.98 -23.85 17.24
N LYS A 10 -33.17 -23.53 16.70
CA LYS A 10 -34.36 -23.21 17.50
C LYS A 10 -35.22 -24.41 17.90
N ASN A 11 -35.04 -25.58 17.28
CA ASN A 11 -35.84 -26.77 17.58
C ASN A 11 -34.94 -27.88 18.14
N ASN A 12 -35.00 -28.06 19.47
CA ASN A 12 -34.40 -29.15 20.24
C ASN A 12 -34.63 -30.53 19.61
N LEU A 13 -33.74 -30.98 18.74
CA LEU A 13 -33.74 -32.33 18.15
C LEU A 13 -32.33 -32.92 18.23
N LEU A 14 -32.17 -33.76 19.26
CA LEU A 14 -31.23 -34.87 19.41
C LEU A 14 -30.04 -34.92 18.42
N LEU A 15 -28.90 -34.45 18.91
CA LEU A 15 -27.57 -34.74 18.38
C LEU A 15 -27.28 -36.25 18.45
N ARG A 16 -27.57 -37.00 17.38
CA ARG A 16 -26.95 -38.31 17.13
C ARG A 16 -26.56 -38.47 15.67
N LYS A 17 -25.25 -38.63 15.48
CA LYS A 17 -24.51 -39.14 14.31
C LYS A 17 -24.57 -38.30 13.03
N LEU A 18 -23.57 -37.43 12.85
CA LEU A 18 -23.02 -37.12 11.54
C LEU A 18 -21.53 -37.48 11.52
N PRO A 19 -21.02 -38.10 10.43
CA PRO A 19 -19.63 -38.55 10.36
C PRO A 19 -18.68 -37.37 10.18
N SER A 20 -17.47 -37.53 10.72
CA SER A 20 -16.40 -36.54 10.78
C SER A 20 -16.02 -35.97 9.41
N VAL A 21 -16.57 -34.81 9.06
CA VAL A 21 -16.07 -33.99 7.94
C VAL A 21 -14.90 -33.16 8.47
N ARG A 22 -13.68 -33.57 8.14
CA ARG A 22 -12.48 -32.72 8.27
C ARG A 22 -12.63 -31.54 7.31
N LEU A 23 -13.07 -30.40 7.81
CA LEU A 23 -13.00 -29.12 7.09
C LEU A 23 -11.54 -28.64 7.11
N LYS A 24 -10.84 -28.82 5.98
CA LYS A 24 -9.62 -28.05 5.68
C LYS A 24 -10.05 -26.61 5.40
N PHE A 25 -9.90 -25.74 6.39
CA PHE A 25 -9.96 -24.30 6.18
C PHE A 25 -8.61 -23.84 5.61
N SER A 26 -8.55 -23.69 4.30
CA SER A 26 -7.50 -22.94 3.62
C SER A 26 -8.18 -22.13 2.51
N ASN A 27 -8.45 -20.86 2.80
CA ASN A 27 -8.51 -19.74 1.87
C ASN A 27 -9.00 -18.50 2.64
N GLU A 28 -8.08 -17.57 2.90
CA GLU A 28 -8.38 -16.22 3.39
C GLU A 28 -9.07 -15.45 2.25
N TYR A 29 -10.38 -15.23 2.37
CA TYR A 29 -11.10 -14.29 1.51
C TYR A 29 -10.76 -12.87 1.96
N VAL A 30 -10.54 -11.92 1.05
CA VAL A 30 -10.31 -10.51 1.42
C VAL A 30 -11.47 -9.93 2.24
N LEU A 31 -12.70 -10.41 2.00
CA LEU A 31 -13.89 -10.12 2.83
C LEU A 31 -13.77 -10.58 4.29
N SER A 32 -12.85 -11.51 4.60
CA SER A 32 -12.53 -11.91 5.97
C SER A 32 -11.44 -11.03 6.61
N MET A 33 -10.69 -10.28 5.80
CA MET A 33 -9.65 -9.34 6.26
C MET A 33 -10.19 -7.92 6.45
N SER A 34 -11.27 -7.55 5.75
CA SER A 34 -12.10 -6.42 6.15
C SER A 34 -12.95 -6.84 7.35
N SER A 35 -12.66 -6.29 8.52
CA SER A 35 -13.61 -6.35 9.62
C SER A 35 -14.87 -5.65 9.14
N TYR A 36 -15.99 -6.37 9.01
CA TYR A 36 -17.34 -5.79 8.77
C TYR A 36 -17.79 -4.77 9.86
N GLU A 37 -16.90 -4.40 10.77
CA GLU A 37 -17.08 -3.38 11.79
C GLU A 37 -17.17 -2.01 11.13
N LYS A 38 -18.33 -1.35 11.23
CA LYS A 38 -18.58 -0.02 10.66
C LYS A 38 -18.01 1.13 11.50
N TYR A 39 -17.43 0.85 12.66
CA TYR A 39 -17.00 1.84 13.64
C TYR A 39 -15.67 1.44 14.29
N SER A 40 -14.81 2.43 14.56
CA SER A 40 -13.56 2.22 15.30
C SER A 40 -13.85 1.90 16.76
N GLU A 41 -13.44 0.73 17.24
CA GLU A 41 -13.28 0.47 18.67
C GLU A 41 -12.05 1.22 19.23
N HIS A 42 -11.90 1.26 20.55
CA HIS A 42 -10.72 1.80 21.21
C HIS A 42 -9.51 0.91 20.91
N ASN A 43 -8.81 1.23 19.82
CA ASN A 43 -7.65 0.49 19.37
C ASN A 43 -6.39 0.92 20.10
N THR A 44 -5.50 -0.05 20.38
CA THR A 44 -4.14 0.23 20.83
C THR A 44 -3.42 1.09 19.78
N LEU A 45 -2.57 2.04 20.20
CA LEU A 45 -1.85 2.95 19.28
C LEU A 45 -1.16 2.23 18.13
N GLN A 46 -0.60 1.03 18.38
CA GLN A 46 0.05 0.18 17.38
C GLN A 46 -0.84 -0.20 16.19
N ARG A 47 -2.16 -0.18 16.36
CA ARG A 47 -3.18 -0.51 15.35
C ARG A 47 -3.76 0.70 14.64
N ILE A 48 -3.18 1.89 14.82
CA ILE A 48 -3.61 3.11 14.13
C ILE A 48 -2.56 3.49 13.10
N ARG A 49 -3.00 3.97 11.93
CA ARG A 49 -2.16 4.60 10.89
C ARG A 49 -2.82 5.90 10.46
N ASN A 50 -2.08 7.01 10.52
CA ASN A 50 -2.52 8.29 9.96
C ASN A 50 -1.71 8.57 8.70
N ILE A 51 -2.35 8.45 7.54
CA ILE A 51 -1.66 8.53 6.24
C ILE A 51 -2.25 9.62 5.34
N GLY A 52 -1.37 10.27 4.58
CA GLY A 52 -1.77 11.13 3.47
C GLY A 52 -1.61 10.42 2.13
N ILE A 53 -2.55 10.64 1.20
CA ILE A 53 -2.37 10.25 -0.19
C ILE A 53 -2.00 11.50 -0.98
N SER A 54 -0.76 11.54 -1.50
CA SER A 54 -0.20 12.71 -2.18
C SER A 54 0.47 12.34 -3.49
N ALA A 55 0.39 13.24 -4.49
CA ALA A 55 0.78 12.95 -5.87
C ALA A 55 0.65 14.19 -6.73
N HIS A 56 1.23 14.13 -7.93
CA HIS A 56 0.91 15.09 -8.98
C HIS A 56 -0.56 14.98 -9.47
N ILE A 57 -1.00 16.00 -10.22
CA ILE A 57 -2.28 16.04 -10.94
C ILE A 57 -2.39 14.79 -11.82
N ASP A 58 -3.60 14.25 -11.96
CA ASP A 58 -3.90 13.10 -12.81
C ASP A 58 -3.06 11.85 -12.55
N SER A 59 -2.48 11.69 -11.35
CA SER A 59 -1.80 10.44 -10.96
C SER A 59 -2.77 9.37 -10.43
N GLY A 60 -4.05 9.74 -10.23
CA GLY A 60 -5.10 8.83 -9.77
C GLY A 60 -5.16 8.68 -8.24
N LYS A 61 -4.90 9.76 -7.48
CA LYS A 61 -5.04 9.77 -6.01
C LYS A 61 -6.45 9.43 -5.57
N THR A 62 -7.43 10.22 -6.00
CA THR A 62 -8.83 10.06 -5.64
C THR A 62 -9.37 8.70 -6.05
N THR A 63 -8.98 8.20 -7.24
CA THR A 63 -9.31 6.83 -7.67
C THR A 63 -8.72 5.78 -6.74
N LEU A 64 -7.48 5.94 -6.31
CA LEU A 64 -6.85 5.03 -5.35
C LEU A 64 -7.56 5.08 -4.00
N THR A 65 -7.86 6.27 -3.48
CA THR A 65 -8.62 6.46 -2.24
C THR A 65 -9.98 5.76 -2.31
N GLU A 66 -10.72 5.94 -3.41
CA GLU A 66 -12.01 5.28 -3.64
C GLU A 66 -11.87 3.75 -3.60
N ARG A 67 -10.84 3.17 -4.24
CA ARG A 67 -10.59 1.72 -4.18
C ARG A 67 -10.27 1.25 -2.77
N ILE A 68 -9.48 2.02 -2.02
CA ILE A 68 -9.17 1.70 -0.62
C ILE A 68 -10.47 1.63 0.19
N LEU A 69 -11.35 2.63 0.05
CA LEU A 69 -12.63 2.67 0.76
C LEU A 69 -13.54 1.48 0.39
N PHE A 70 -13.52 1.04 -0.87
CA PHE A 70 -14.29 -0.12 -1.31
C PHE A 70 -13.76 -1.43 -0.73
N TYR A 71 -12.45 -1.70 -0.86
CA TYR A 71 -11.87 -2.97 -0.36
C TYR A 71 -11.95 -3.13 1.15
N THR A 72 -12.06 -2.02 1.86
CA THR A 72 -12.22 -2.00 3.31
C THR A 72 -13.69 -2.01 3.76
N GLY A 73 -14.64 -2.06 2.82
CA GLY A 73 -16.08 -2.15 3.09
C GLY A 73 -16.72 -0.84 3.55
N ARG A 74 -16.05 0.30 3.35
CA ARG A 74 -16.57 1.62 3.76
C ARG A 74 -17.59 2.18 2.77
N ILE A 75 -17.44 1.85 1.50
CA ILE A 75 -18.38 2.15 0.41
C ILE A 75 -18.78 0.85 -0.28
N ASP A 76 -20.05 0.76 -0.70
CA ASP A 76 -20.59 -0.44 -1.34
C ASP A 76 -20.36 -0.45 -2.86
N GLU A 77 -20.22 0.74 -3.46
CA GLU A 77 -20.04 0.94 -4.90
C GLU A 77 -18.94 1.96 -5.16
N MET A 78 -18.21 1.78 -6.27
CA MET A 78 -17.11 2.65 -6.63
C MET A 78 -17.44 3.52 -7.82
N HIS A 79 -17.09 4.80 -7.72
CA HIS A 79 -17.34 5.77 -8.79
C HIS A 79 -16.04 6.36 -9.34
N GLU A 80 -16.04 6.73 -10.61
CA GLU A 80 -14.90 7.40 -11.24
C GLU A 80 -15.05 8.93 -11.15
N VAL A 81 -13.93 9.63 -10.93
CA VAL A 81 -13.87 11.10 -10.80
C VAL A 81 -14.50 11.84 -12.01
N LYS A 82 -14.41 11.25 -13.21
CA LYS A 82 -15.11 11.71 -14.43
C LYS A 82 -15.85 10.55 -15.10
N GLY A 83 -16.60 9.80 -14.30
CA GLY A 83 -17.42 8.69 -14.79
C GLY A 83 -18.58 9.16 -15.67
N LYS A 84 -19.13 8.25 -16.47
CA LYS A 84 -20.33 8.49 -17.29
C LYS A 84 -21.62 8.56 -16.45
N ASP A 85 -21.52 8.21 -15.18
CA ASP A 85 -22.58 8.16 -14.18
C ASP A 85 -22.88 9.52 -13.53
N ASN A 86 -22.04 10.55 -13.74
CA ASN A 86 -22.15 11.89 -13.15
C ASN A 86 -22.20 11.92 -11.61
N VAL A 87 -21.90 10.80 -10.93
CA VAL A 87 -21.88 10.72 -9.46
C VAL A 87 -20.59 11.32 -8.90
N GLY A 88 -19.45 10.99 -9.53
CA GLY A 88 -18.12 11.39 -9.07
C GLY A 88 -17.62 10.57 -7.88
N ALA A 89 -16.32 10.65 -7.59
CA ALA A 89 -15.73 9.96 -6.44
C ALA A 89 -16.22 10.55 -5.11
N VAL A 90 -16.32 9.73 -4.06
CA VAL A 90 -16.87 10.14 -2.75
C VAL A 90 -16.05 11.26 -2.11
N MET A 91 -14.73 11.27 -2.35
CA MET A 91 -13.82 12.25 -1.76
C MET A 91 -13.93 13.65 -2.40
N ASP A 92 -14.38 13.74 -3.65
CA ASP A 92 -14.59 15.01 -4.36
C ASP A 92 -16.04 15.48 -4.11
N SER A 93 -16.29 16.03 -2.94
CA SER A 93 -17.63 16.41 -2.48
C SER A 93 -18.14 17.72 -3.08
N MET A 94 -17.24 18.63 -3.50
CA MET A 94 -17.65 19.90 -4.09
C MET A 94 -18.11 19.72 -5.53
N GLU A 95 -19.13 20.48 -5.93
CA GLU A 95 -19.62 20.46 -7.32
C GLU A 95 -18.51 20.83 -8.33
N LEU A 96 -17.68 21.83 -7.99
CA LEU A 96 -16.57 22.24 -8.83
C LEU A 96 -15.49 21.14 -8.96
N GLU A 97 -15.24 20.37 -7.89
CA GLU A 97 -14.31 19.24 -7.92
C GLU A 97 -14.83 18.15 -8.86
N ARG A 98 -16.12 17.79 -8.78
CA ARG A 98 -16.76 16.81 -9.68
C ARG A 98 -16.77 17.28 -11.13
N GLN A 99 -17.11 18.54 -11.38
CA GLN A 99 -17.15 19.11 -12.73
C GLN A 99 -15.75 19.16 -13.38
N ARG A 100 -14.73 19.56 -12.60
CA ARG A 100 -13.36 19.70 -13.10
C ARG A 100 -12.55 18.40 -13.01
N GLY A 101 -13.00 17.45 -12.20
CA GLY A 101 -12.33 16.21 -11.82
C GLY A 101 -10.95 16.45 -11.22
N ILE A 102 -10.88 17.41 -10.29
CA ILE A 102 -9.68 17.73 -9.51
C ILE A 102 -10.07 17.82 -8.03
N THR A 103 -9.15 17.49 -7.15
CA THR A 103 -9.30 17.69 -5.70
C THR A 103 -8.76 19.07 -5.34
N ILE A 104 -9.61 19.90 -4.72
CA ILE A 104 -9.34 21.29 -4.32
C ILE A 104 -9.06 21.36 -2.83
N GLN A 105 -9.90 20.73 -2.00
CA GLN A 105 -9.71 20.67 -0.56
C GLN A 105 -9.21 19.30 -0.10
N SER A 106 -8.45 19.27 0.99
CA SER A 106 -8.06 17.99 1.58
C SER A 106 -9.29 17.34 2.23
N ALA A 107 -9.57 16.09 1.87
CA ALA A 107 -10.69 15.33 2.41
C ALA A 107 -10.17 14.27 3.39
N ALA A 108 -10.75 14.22 4.59
CA ALA A 108 -10.38 13.26 5.62
C ALA A 108 -11.44 12.15 5.72
N THR A 109 -10.99 10.91 5.80
CA THR A 109 -11.84 9.72 6.00
C THR A 109 -11.09 8.71 6.86
N TYR A 110 -11.79 7.68 7.32
CA TYR A 110 -11.17 6.57 8.05
C TYR A 110 -11.70 5.24 7.53
N THR A 111 -10.90 4.20 7.71
CA THR A 111 -11.29 2.85 7.34
C THR A 111 -10.57 1.78 8.17
N LEU A 112 -11.05 0.54 8.12
CA LEU A 112 -10.47 -0.60 8.82
C LEU A 112 -9.88 -1.62 7.84
N TRP A 113 -8.63 -2.01 8.09
CA TRP A 113 -7.95 -3.05 7.31
C TRP A 113 -7.20 -3.99 8.27
N LYS A 114 -7.50 -5.30 8.26
CA LYS A 114 -6.87 -6.29 9.14
C LYS A 114 -6.83 -5.85 10.61
N HIS A 115 -7.96 -5.37 11.14
CA HIS A 115 -8.10 -4.82 12.51
C HIS A 115 -7.23 -3.59 12.83
N HIS A 116 -6.72 -2.89 11.82
CA HIS A 116 -6.04 -1.60 11.98
C HIS A 116 -6.94 -0.48 11.48
N ASN A 117 -7.01 0.61 12.25
CA ASN A 117 -7.68 1.83 11.84
C ASN A 117 -6.71 2.69 11.01
N ILE A 118 -7.09 2.97 9.77
CA ILE A 118 -6.35 3.80 8.84
C ILE A 118 -7.13 5.09 8.64
N ASN A 119 -6.62 6.19 9.19
CA ASN A 119 -7.11 7.53 8.91
C ASN A 119 -6.40 8.07 7.67
N ILE A 120 -7.17 8.48 6.67
CA ILE A 120 -6.69 8.89 5.35
C ILE A 120 -7.00 10.37 5.15
N ILE A 121 -5.99 11.13 4.75
CA ILE A 121 -6.15 12.49 4.22
C ILE A 121 -5.82 12.46 2.73
N ASP A 122 -6.83 12.61 1.88
CA ASP A 122 -6.62 12.79 0.44
C ASP A 122 -6.25 14.25 0.18
N THR A 123 -5.09 14.47 -0.43
CA THR A 123 -4.52 15.82 -0.59
C THR A 123 -4.63 16.32 -2.04
N PRO A 124 -4.82 17.63 -2.27
CA PRO A 124 -4.78 18.21 -3.60
C PRO A 124 -3.47 17.91 -4.35
N GLY A 125 -3.55 17.72 -5.67
CA GLY A 125 -2.36 17.50 -6.52
C GLY A 125 -1.88 18.71 -7.29
N HIS A 126 -2.66 19.79 -7.28
CA HIS A 126 -2.41 20.99 -8.08
C HIS A 126 -1.43 21.93 -7.37
N VAL A 127 -0.62 22.65 -8.15
CA VAL A 127 0.38 23.59 -7.62
C VAL A 127 -0.26 24.75 -6.85
N ASP A 128 -1.47 25.15 -7.26
CA ASP A 128 -2.20 26.25 -6.63
C ASP A 128 -2.70 25.92 -5.22
N PHE A 129 -2.76 24.64 -4.85
CA PHE A 129 -3.26 24.16 -3.55
C PHE A 129 -2.14 23.61 -2.66
N THR A 130 -0.91 24.07 -2.89
CA THR A 130 0.28 23.66 -2.12
C THR A 130 0.17 23.97 -0.63
N VAL A 131 -0.55 25.01 -0.23
CA VAL A 131 -0.81 25.35 1.18
C VAL A 131 -1.58 24.22 1.88
N GLU A 132 -2.57 23.64 1.21
CA GLU A 132 -3.38 22.55 1.76
C GLU A 132 -2.56 21.26 1.89
N VAL A 133 -1.70 20.99 0.91
CA VAL A 133 -0.73 19.87 0.98
C VAL A 133 0.23 20.06 2.15
N GLU A 134 0.77 21.27 2.36
CA GLU A 134 1.66 21.53 3.50
C GLU A 134 0.95 21.40 4.84
N ARG A 135 -0.31 21.84 4.94
CA ARG A 135 -1.12 21.67 6.16
C ARG A 135 -1.33 20.19 6.48
N ALA A 136 -1.72 19.39 5.49
CA ALA A 136 -1.89 17.95 5.67
C ALA A 136 -0.59 17.28 6.12
N LEU A 137 0.53 17.54 5.44
CA LEU A 137 1.82 16.91 5.76
C LEU A 137 2.35 17.22 7.16
N ARG A 138 1.88 18.29 7.84
CA ARG A 138 2.27 18.60 9.23
C ARG A 138 1.59 17.72 10.28
N VAL A 139 0.49 17.07 9.93
CA VAL A 139 -0.35 16.30 10.85
C VAL A 139 -0.24 14.79 10.58
N LEU A 140 0.35 14.42 9.45
CA LEU A 140 0.42 13.03 9.00
C LEU A 140 1.65 12.32 9.58
N ASP A 141 1.41 11.10 10.07
CA ASP A 141 2.48 10.22 10.55
C ASP A 141 3.20 9.53 9.38
N GLY A 142 2.50 9.28 8.26
CA GLY A 142 3.08 8.70 7.06
C GLY A 142 2.37 9.15 5.78
N ALA A 143 2.91 8.79 4.63
CA ALA A 143 2.29 9.14 3.35
C ALA A 143 2.47 8.07 2.26
N VAL A 144 1.51 8.01 1.35
CA VAL A 144 1.58 7.28 0.09
C VAL A 144 1.84 8.31 -1.03
N LEU A 145 3.02 8.23 -1.64
CA LEU A 145 3.38 9.03 -2.81
C LEU A 145 2.93 8.31 -4.08
N VAL A 146 1.83 8.75 -4.68
CA VAL A 146 1.33 8.17 -5.92
C VAL A 146 2.07 8.75 -7.13
N LEU A 147 2.50 7.88 -8.03
CA LEU A 147 3.25 8.22 -9.24
C LEU A 147 2.53 7.64 -10.46
N CYS A 148 2.68 8.28 -11.62
CA CYS A 148 2.07 7.81 -12.86
C CYS A 148 3.08 7.02 -13.69
N ALA A 149 2.78 5.75 -14.00
CA ALA A 149 3.66 4.90 -14.83
C ALA A 149 3.95 5.49 -16.22
N VAL A 150 3.00 6.25 -16.78
CA VAL A 150 3.12 6.89 -18.10
C VAL A 150 3.73 8.29 -17.99
N GLY A 151 3.28 9.08 -17.01
CA GLY A 151 3.70 10.48 -16.83
C GLY A 151 5.12 10.61 -16.28
N GLY A 152 5.62 9.60 -15.58
CA GLY A 152 6.92 9.66 -14.94
C GLY A 152 6.94 10.56 -13.69
N VAL A 153 8.14 10.89 -13.23
CA VAL A 153 8.37 11.88 -12.18
C VAL A 153 8.36 13.27 -12.82
N GLN A 154 7.46 14.14 -12.36
CA GLN A 154 7.31 15.52 -12.83
C GLN A 154 7.82 16.52 -11.79
N SER A 155 7.97 17.80 -12.16
CA SER A 155 8.49 18.84 -11.26
C SER A 155 7.66 19.00 -9.98
N GLN A 156 6.34 18.82 -10.09
CA GLN A 156 5.45 18.85 -8.93
C GLN A 156 5.62 17.63 -8.03
N THR A 157 5.87 16.43 -8.59
CA THR A 157 6.21 15.24 -7.80
C THR A 157 7.43 15.49 -6.93
N LEU A 158 8.46 16.14 -7.49
CA LEU A 158 9.67 16.52 -6.74
C LEU A 158 9.36 17.56 -5.66
N THR A 159 8.41 18.47 -5.91
CA THR A 159 7.96 19.45 -4.92
C THR A 159 7.27 18.79 -3.74
N VAL A 160 6.33 17.88 -4.00
CA VAL A 160 5.66 17.07 -2.97
C VAL A 160 6.68 16.25 -2.18
N ASN A 161 7.62 15.59 -2.85
CA ASN A 161 8.67 14.82 -2.16
C ASN A 161 9.55 15.72 -1.27
N ARG A 162 9.89 16.93 -1.74
CA ARG A 162 10.63 17.92 -0.92
C ARG A 162 9.82 18.39 0.29
N GLN A 163 8.51 18.56 0.15
CA GLN A 163 7.63 18.91 1.27
C GLN A 163 7.57 17.78 2.30
N MET A 164 7.39 16.53 1.87
CA MET A 164 7.43 15.37 2.78
C MET A 164 8.78 15.27 3.49
N LYS A 165 9.90 15.54 2.78
CA LYS A 165 11.24 15.58 3.39
C LYS A 165 11.39 16.71 4.41
N ARG A 166 10.81 17.89 4.15
CA ARG A 166 10.85 19.03 5.08
C ARG A 166 10.18 18.72 6.42
N TYR A 167 9.08 17.97 6.38
CA TYR A 167 8.33 17.57 7.58
C TYR A 167 8.71 16.16 8.10
N ASN A 168 9.76 15.55 7.55
CA ASN A 168 10.24 14.21 7.91
C ASN A 168 9.17 13.10 7.90
N VAL A 169 8.13 13.20 7.07
CA VAL A 169 7.01 12.24 7.02
C VAL A 169 7.42 10.95 6.29
N PRO A 170 7.59 9.77 6.91
CA PRO A 170 7.88 8.52 6.21
C PRO A 170 6.93 8.26 5.04
N CYS A 171 7.44 7.74 3.92
CA CYS A 171 6.58 7.48 2.77
C CYS A 171 6.88 6.17 2.04
N VAL A 172 5.81 5.60 1.49
CA VAL A 172 5.84 4.53 0.51
C VAL A 172 5.44 5.11 -0.85
N ALA A 173 6.06 4.64 -1.93
CA ALA A 173 5.69 5.08 -3.28
C ALA A 173 4.78 4.06 -3.95
N PHE A 174 3.76 4.51 -4.67
CA PHE A 174 2.87 3.66 -5.44
C PHE A 174 2.82 4.12 -6.90
N ILE A 175 3.37 3.33 -7.81
CA ILE A 175 3.28 3.60 -9.24
C ILE A 175 1.96 3.06 -9.76
N ASN A 176 1.06 3.98 -10.07
CA ASN A 176 -0.27 3.72 -10.57
C ASN A 176 -0.32 3.76 -12.12
N LYS A 177 -1.46 3.35 -12.67
CA LYS A 177 -1.78 3.39 -14.11
C LYS A 177 -0.92 2.46 -14.97
N LEU A 178 -0.53 1.30 -14.42
CA LEU A 178 0.16 0.26 -15.20
C LEU A 178 -0.67 -0.25 -16.40
N ASP A 179 -1.99 -0.08 -16.38
CA ASP A 179 -2.92 -0.47 -17.45
C ASP A 179 -2.83 0.38 -18.72
N ARG A 180 -2.11 1.50 -18.67
CA ARG A 180 -2.03 2.45 -19.79
C ARG A 180 -0.92 2.10 -20.77
N GLN A 181 -1.15 2.36 -22.06
CA GLN A 181 -0.10 2.26 -23.06
C GLN A 181 1.05 3.23 -22.74
N GLY A 182 2.28 2.75 -22.91
CA GLY A 182 3.49 3.50 -22.55
C GLY A 182 3.80 3.51 -21.05
N ALA A 183 3.12 2.68 -20.24
CA ALA A 183 3.50 2.47 -18.84
C ALA A 183 4.93 1.92 -18.77
N ASN A 184 5.79 2.60 -18.03
CA ASN A 184 7.18 2.19 -17.82
C ASN A 184 7.58 2.48 -16.36
N PRO A 185 7.36 1.53 -15.44
CA PRO A 185 7.67 1.73 -14.02
C PRO A 185 9.17 1.90 -13.76
N THR A 186 10.04 1.19 -14.48
CA THR A 186 11.50 1.28 -14.33
C THR A 186 12.01 2.70 -14.59
N ARG A 187 11.44 3.39 -15.59
CA ARG A 187 11.74 4.80 -15.87
C ARG A 187 11.25 5.75 -14.77
N VAL A 188 10.18 5.40 -14.06
CA VAL A 188 9.72 6.19 -12.91
C VAL A 188 10.71 6.04 -11.76
N LEU A 189 11.11 4.80 -11.45
CA LEU A 189 12.06 4.49 -10.38
C LEU A 189 13.39 5.21 -10.60
N SER A 190 13.97 5.15 -11.80
CA SER A 190 15.26 5.79 -12.10
C SER A 190 15.25 7.32 -12.01
N LYS A 191 14.06 7.94 -12.05
CA LYS A 191 13.88 9.40 -11.90
C LYS A 191 13.60 9.82 -10.45
N LEU A 192 13.38 8.88 -9.54
CA LEU A 192 13.31 9.20 -8.12
C LEU A 192 14.73 9.50 -7.64
N ALA A 193 15.01 10.76 -7.33
CA ALA A 193 16.33 11.22 -6.92
C ALA A 193 16.72 10.87 -5.46
N HIS A 194 16.33 9.68 -4.98
CA HIS A 194 16.64 9.17 -3.64
C HIS A 194 16.65 7.64 -3.63
N ASN A 195 17.20 7.05 -2.57
CA ASN A 195 17.28 5.60 -2.42
C ASN A 195 15.88 4.97 -2.40
N ALA A 196 15.55 4.22 -3.45
CA ALA A 196 14.26 3.59 -3.65
C ALA A 196 14.46 2.34 -4.50
N ALA A 197 13.72 1.28 -4.19
CA ALA A 197 13.74 0.04 -4.97
C ALA A 197 12.33 -0.56 -5.03
N PHE A 198 12.10 -1.41 -6.03
CA PHE A 198 10.84 -2.12 -6.16
C PHE A 198 10.67 -3.12 -5.02
N LEU A 199 9.46 -3.18 -4.47
CA LEU A 199 9.00 -4.34 -3.68
C LEU A 199 8.24 -5.34 -4.56
N GLN A 200 7.82 -4.91 -5.76
CA GLN A 200 6.99 -5.69 -6.64
C GLN A 200 7.40 -5.53 -8.10
N LEU A 201 7.16 -6.56 -8.92
CA LEU A 201 7.26 -6.50 -10.38
C LEU A 201 5.89 -6.69 -11.02
N PRO A 202 5.59 -6.04 -12.17
CA PRO A 202 4.32 -6.21 -12.84
C PRO A 202 4.32 -7.46 -13.73
N ILE A 203 3.27 -8.27 -13.66
CA ILE A 203 3.04 -9.37 -14.60
C ILE A 203 2.28 -8.80 -15.80
N GLY A 204 3.04 -8.46 -16.85
CA GLY A 204 2.54 -7.74 -18.03
C GLY A 204 2.43 -6.23 -17.81
N LEU A 205 2.16 -5.48 -18.88
CA LEU A 205 2.05 -4.03 -18.88
C LEU A 205 0.95 -3.58 -19.85
N GLY A 206 0.35 -2.42 -19.58
CA GLY A 206 -0.77 -1.93 -20.38
C GLY A 206 -1.96 -2.87 -20.27
N SER A 207 -2.56 -3.24 -21.40
CA SER A 207 -3.71 -4.15 -21.45
C SER A 207 -3.39 -5.58 -20.99
N SER A 208 -2.12 -6.00 -20.98
CA SER A 208 -1.71 -7.35 -20.54
C SER A 208 -1.41 -7.44 -19.05
N THR A 209 -1.65 -6.37 -18.26
CA THR A 209 -1.41 -6.37 -16.81
C THR A 209 -2.38 -7.34 -16.10
N THR A 210 -1.87 -8.50 -15.69
CA THR A 210 -2.67 -9.58 -15.05
C THR A 210 -2.46 -9.66 -13.54
N GLY A 211 -1.26 -9.36 -13.06
CA GLY A 211 -0.90 -9.51 -11.65
C GLY A 211 0.40 -8.79 -11.29
N LEU A 212 0.92 -9.10 -10.11
CA LEU A 212 2.19 -8.57 -9.58
C LEU A 212 3.02 -9.74 -9.02
N VAL A 213 4.34 -9.61 -8.98
CA VAL A 213 5.23 -10.51 -8.24
C VAL A 213 5.71 -9.74 -7.01
N ASP A 214 5.49 -10.28 -5.82
CA ASP A 214 6.04 -9.76 -4.57
C ASP A 214 7.48 -10.25 -4.42
N LEU A 215 8.43 -9.31 -4.41
CA LEU A 215 9.86 -9.61 -4.30
C LEU A 215 10.27 -10.03 -2.90
N VAL A 216 9.54 -9.62 -1.85
CA VAL A 216 9.83 -9.93 -0.46
C VAL A 216 9.42 -11.37 -0.14
N CYS A 217 8.18 -11.74 -0.48
CA CYS A 217 7.61 -13.06 -0.22
C CYS A 217 7.88 -14.08 -1.35
N ARG A 218 8.40 -13.63 -2.51
CA ARG A 218 8.67 -14.44 -3.71
C ARG A 218 7.43 -15.20 -4.22
N LYS A 219 6.32 -14.48 -4.33
CA LYS A 219 5.03 -15.02 -4.81
C LYS A 219 4.43 -14.16 -5.90
N ALA A 220 3.72 -14.78 -6.82
CA ALA A 220 2.86 -14.08 -7.76
C ALA A 220 1.49 -13.82 -7.13
N LEU A 221 0.97 -12.62 -7.34
CA LEU A 221 -0.32 -12.13 -6.88
C LEU A 221 -1.20 -11.88 -8.09
N TYR A 222 -2.30 -12.63 -8.17
CA TYR A 222 -3.34 -12.45 -9.18
C TYR A 222 -4.60 -11.89 -8.53
N PHE A 223 -5.25 -10.97 -9.23
CA PHE A 223 -6.45 -10.28 -8.73
C PHE A 223 -7.67 -10.78 -9.48
N GLU A 224 -8.47 -11.60 -8.82
CA GLU A 224 -9.66 -12.27 -9.34
C GLU A 224 -10.95 -11.63 -8.82
N GLY A 225 -12.05 -11.91 -9.52
CA GLY A 225 -13.35 -11.29 -9.28
C GLY A 225 -13.57 -10.01 -10.11
N VAL A 226 -14.82 -9.56 -10.15
CA VAL A 226 -15.24 -8.41 -10.98
C VAL A 226 -14.47 -7.14 -10.61
N PHE A 227 -14.25 -6.96 -9.31
CA PHE A 227 -13.55 -5.81 -8.75
C PHE A 227 -12.19 -6.17 -8.14
N GLY A 228 -11.59 -7.29 -8.53
CA GLY A 228 -10.28 -7.72 -8.01
C GLY A 228 -10.30 -8.01 -6.51
N GLU A 229 -11.45 -8.43 -5.97
CA GLU A 229 -11.67 -8.66 -4.54
C GLU A 229 -10.93 -9.88 -4.01
N VAL A 230 -10.61 -10.86 -4.85
CA VAL A 230 -9.92 -12.08 -4.42
C VAL A 230 -8.47 -12.00 -4.87
N VAL A 231 -7.56 -11.91 -3.89
CA VAL A 231 -6.11 -12.00 -4.16
C VAL A 231 -5.71 -13.46 -4.10
N ARG A 232 -5.33 -14.03 -5.24
CA ARG A 232 -4.82 -15.39 -5.35
C ARG A 232 -3.30 -15.35 -5.39
N GLU A 233 -2.66 -16.01 -4.44
CA GLU A 233 -1.22 -16.23 -4.43
C GLU A 233 -0.85 -17.46 -5.26
N ASP A 234 0.27 -17.40 -5.96
CA ASP A 234 0.82 -18.49 -6.78
C ASP A 234 2.35 -18.43 -6.83
N GLU A 235 2.98 -19.43 -7.44
CA GLU A 235 4.41 -19.42 -7.75
C GLU A 235 4.75 -18.34 -8.79
N VAL A 236 5.97 -17.80 -8.70
CA VAL A 236 6.49 -16.86 -9.69
C VAL A 236 6.57 -17.53 -11.07
N PRO A 237 5.98 -16.93 -12.14
CA PRO A 237 6.04 -17.47 -13.49
C PRO A 237 7.47 -17.78 -13.92
N ALA A 238 7.68 -18.94 -14.55
CA ALA A 238 9.01 -19.39 -14.95
C ALA A 238 9.78 -18.36 -15.79
N THR A 239 9.08 -17.60 -16.64
CA THR A 239 9.65 -16.55 -17.49
C THR A 239 10.19 -15.35 -16.70
N MET A 240 9.71 -15.13 -15.48
CA MET A 240 10.06 -13.98 -14.63
C MET A 240 10.98 -14.36 -13.46
N ARG A 241 11.30 -15.65 -13.26
CA ARG A 241 12.12 -16.08 -12.11
C ARG A 241 13.50 -15.41 -12.08
N VAL A 242 14.14 -15.30 -13.24
CA VAL A 242 15.47 -14.65 -13.35
C VAL A 242 15.36 -13.17 -12.99
N GLU A 243 14.43 -12.44 -13.61
CA GLU A 243 14.21 -11.02 -13.31
C GLU A 243 13.80 -10.80 -11.84
N CYS A 244 13.01 -11.70 -11.26
CA CYS A 244 12.60 -11.65 -9.85
C CYS A 244 13.81 -11.74 -8.91
N GLU A 245 14.71 -12.70 -9.14
CA GLU A 245 15.91 -12.85 -8.31
C GLU A 245 16.89 -11.67 -8.49
N GLU A 246 17.09 -11.19 -9.71
CA GLU A 246 17.93 -10.01 -9.98
C GLU A 246 17.39 -8.77 -9.26
N ARG A 247 16.07 -8.51 -9.34
CA ARG A 247 15.43 -7.35 -8.71
C ARG A 247 15.34 -7.48 -7.19
N ARG A 248 15.22 -8.70 -6.68
CA ARG A 248 15.31 -8.97 -5.24
C ARG A 248 16.71 -8.70 -4.73
N GLN A 249 17.75 -9.10 -5.48
CA GLN A 249 19.13 -8.81 -5.12
C GLN A 249 19.39 -7.31 -5.09
N GLU A 250 18.94 -6.56 -6.12
CA GLU A 250 18.98 -5.10 -6.15
C GLU A 250 18.28 -4.49 -4.92
N LEU A 251 17.09 -4.98 -4.56
CA LEU A 251 16.39 -4.54 -3.34
C LEU A 251 17.23 -4.78 -2.07
N ILE A 252 17.82 -5.96 -1.92
CA ILE A 252 18.66 -6.30 -0.76
C ILE A 252 19.85 -5.35 -0.68
N GLU A 253 20.55 -5.10 -1.80
CA GLU A 253 21.68 -4.17 -1.87
C GLU A 253 21.27 -2.75 -1.47
N HIS A 254 20.14 -2.25 -1.99
CA HIS A 254 19.64 -0.92 -1.66
C HIS A 254 19.33 -0.73 -0.16
N VAL A 255 18.91 -1.80 0.51
CA VAL A 255 18.57 -1.80 1.94
C VAL A 255 19.83 -2.06 2.80
N SER A 256 20.67 -3.02 2.43
CA SER A 256 21.87 -3.40 3.20
C SER A 256 22.95 -2.31 3.19
N ASN A 257 23.06 -1.54 2.11
CA ASN A 257 23.97 -0.38 2.03
C ASN A 257 23.68 0.73 3.04
N VAL A 258 22.51 0.70 3.68
CA VAL A 258 22.00 1.79 4.52
C VAL A 258 21.58 1.32 5.91
N ASP A 259 21.15 0.07 6.06
CA ASP A 259 20.80 -0.53 7.34
C ASP A 259 21.98 -1.35 7.87
N ASP A 260 22.72 -0.81 8.85
CA ASP A 260 23.90 -1.47 9.43
C ASP A 260 23.59 -2.91 9.88
N THR A 261 22.42 -3.13 10.51
CA THR A 261 22.00 -4.46 10.98
C THR A 261 21.85 -5.48 9.85
N LEU A 262 21.23 -5.09 8.73
CA LEU A 262 21.10 -5.95 7.56
C LEU A 262 22.42 -6.03 6.78
N GLY A 263 23.21 -4.96 6.75
CA GLY A 263 24.55 -4.93 6.15
C GLY A 263 25.49 -5.93 6.79
N GLU A 264 25.59 -5.93 8.12
CA GLU A 264 26.38 -6.91 8.88
C GLU A 264 25.90 -8.36 8.65
N LEU A 265 24.58 -8.58 8.55
CA LEU A 265 24.01 -9.89 8.23
C LEU A 265 24.38 -10.35 6.81
N PHE A 266 24.32 -9.43 5.85
CA PHE A 266 24.59 -9.69 4.44
C PHE A 266 26.08 -9.93 4.17
N LEU A 267 26.97 -9.22 4.87
CA LEU A 267 28.43 -9.38 4.79
C LEU A 267 28.97 -10.53 5.66
N GLY A 268 28.15 -11.10 6.56
CA GLY A 268 28.51 -12.26 7.38
C GLY A 268 29.37 -11.94 8.62
N GLU A 269 29.51 -10.65 8.99
CA GLU A 269 30.50 -10.21 9.99
C GLU A 269 30.13 -10.54 11.46
N ASN A 270 28.86 -10.85 11.75
CA ASN A 270 28.35 -10.93 13.14
C ASN A 270 28.24 -12.34 13.74
N THR A 271 28.98 -13.33 13.23
CA THR A 271 29.03 -14.66 13.86
C THR A 271 30.47 -15.12 14.03
N LEU A 272 30.84 -15.66 15.20
CA LEU A 272 32.11 -16.37 15.44
C LEU A 272 32.42 -17.49 14.41
N LEU A 273 31.42 -17.88 13.60
CA LEU A 273 31.51 -18.83 12.50
C LEU A 273 31.70 -18.17 11.12
N GLY A 274 31.38 -16.88 10.95
CA GLY A 274 31.52 -16.12 9.70
C GLY A 274 32.99 -15.81 9.34
N GLU A 275 33.87 -15.77 10.33
CA GLU A 275 35.33 -15.71 10.11
C GLU A 275 35.90 -17.02 9.51
N LEU A 276 35.18 -18.14 9.65
CA LEU A 276 35.59 -19.47 9.17
C LEU A 276 34.90 -19.88 7.86
N PHE A 277 33.69 -19.37 7.61
CA PHE A 277 32.90 -19.64 6.42
C PHE A 277 32.42 -18.31 5.85
N LEU A 278 33.04 -17.87 4.75
CA LEU A 278 32.57 -16.79 3.86
C LEU A 278 31.28 -17.21 3.15
N GLU A 279 30.25 -17.62 3.89
CA GLU A 279 28.93 -17.92 3.32
C GLU A 279 28.05 -16.69 3.42
N GLU A 280 27.73 -16.09 2.27
CA GLU A 280 26.72 -15.04 2.14
C GLU A 280 25.39 -15.54 2.72
N LYS A 281 25.00 -15.02 3.89
CA LYS A 281 23.76 -15.42 4.52
C LYS A 281 22.60 -14.67 3.87
N THR A 282 21.79 -15.39 3.10
CA THR A 282 20.59 -14.80 2.50
C THR A 282 19.61 -14.31 3.57
N PRO A 283 19.16 -13.04 3.53
CA PRO A 283 18.26 -12.50 4.55
C PRO A 283 16.88 -13.15 4.45
N THR A 284 16.28 -13.45 5.61
CA THR A 284 14.92 -14.00 5.66
C THR A 284 13.90 -12.92 5.28
N GLU A 285 12.67 -13.33 4.97
CA GLU A 285 11.57 -12.39 4.67
C GLU A 285 11.31 -11.44 5.86
N SER A 286 11.42 -11.96 7.09
CA SER A 286 11.23 -11.16 8.30
C SER A 286 12.34 -10.12 8.50
N ASP A 287 13.60 -10.49 8.22
CA ASP A 287 14.74 -9.60 8.32
C ASP A 287 14.62 -8.46 7.31
N LEU A 288 14.26 -8.82 6.07
CA LEU A 288 14.07 -7.86 4.98
C LEU A 288 12.92 -6.89 5.27
N LYS A 289 11.76 -7.39 5.73
CA LYS A 289 10.64 -6.52 6.13
C LYS A 289 11.02 -5.57 7.26
N ALA A 290 11.72 -6.08 8.27
CA ALA A 290 12.15 -5.27 9.41
C ALA A 290 13.14 -4.17 8.98
N ALA A 291 14.09 -4.49 8.10
CA ALA A 291 15.04 -3.51 7.56
C ALA A 291 14.36 -2.45 6.70
N ILE A 292 13.46 -2.85 5.77
CA ILE A 292 12.66 -1.92 4.97
C ILE A 292 11.88 -0.97 5.88
N ARG A 293 11.22 -1.48 6.92
CA ARG A 293 10.49 -0.66 7.90
C ARG A 293 11.42 0.35 8.56
N ARG A 294 12.54 -0.09 9.16
CA ARG A 294 13.50 0.81 9.84
C ARG A 294 13.96 1.95 8.92
N LEU A 295 14.32 1.62 7.68
CA LEU A 295 14.79 2.62 6.72
C LEU A 295 13.69 3.54 6.19
N CYS A 296 12.47 3.02 6.00
CA CYS A 296 11.31 3.80 5.60
C CYS A 296 10.96 4.85 6.68
N LEU A 297 10.93 4.45 7.96
CA LEU A 297 10.67 5.34 9.09
C LEU A 297 11.74 6.44 9.21
N ARG A 298 13.01 6.13 8.89
CA ARG A 298 14.12 7.10 8.87
C ARG A 298 14.17 7.93 7.59
N ARG A 299 13.27 7.70 6.62
CA ARG A 299 13.30 8.28 5.26
C ARG A 299 14.61 8.09 4.49
N MET A 300 15.34 7.00 4.79
CA MET A 300 16.58 6.65 4.10
C MET A 300 16.37 5.67 2.95
N PHE A 301 15.18 5.08 2.86
CA PHE A 301 14.73 4.22 1.78
C PHE A 301 13.24 4.43 1.53
N THR A 302 12.84 4.48 0.25
CA THR A 302 11.43 4.54 -0.14
C THR A 302 11.03 3.24 -0.83
N PRO A 303 10.21 2.37 -0.21
CA PRO A 303 9.70 1.17 -0.87
C PRO A 303 8.74 1.55 -2.00
N VAL A 304 8.93 0.96 -3.18
CA VAL A 304 8.12 1.24 -4.37
C VAL A 304 7.21 0.06 -4.71
N LEU A 305 5.91 0.29 -4.58
CA LEU A 305 4.84 -0.63 -4.96
C LEU A 305 4.23 -0.26 -6.30
N LEU A 306 3.53 -1.22 -6.90
CA LEU A 306 3.03 -1.13 -8.26
C LEU A 306 1.53 -1.47 -8.32
N GLY A 307 0.79 -0.86 -9.24
CA GLY A 307 -0.58 -1.28 -9.48
C GLY A 307 -1.36 -0.44 -10.49
N THR A 308 -2.65 -0.74 -10.57
CA THR A 308 -3.64 -0.01 -11.34
C THR A 308 -4.92 0.10 -10.53
N ALA A 309 -5.16 1.29 -9.97
CA ALA A 309 -6.39 1.57 -9.23
C ALA A 309 -7.63 1.48 -10.15
N LEU A 310 -7.50 1.89 -11.42
CA LEU A 310 -8.62 1.84 -12.37
C LEU A 310 -9.06 0.41 -12.66
N LYS A 311 -8.09 -0.50 -12.87
CA LYS A 311 -8.34 -1.92 -13.16
C LYS A 311 -8.29 -2.80 -11.91
N ASN A 312 -8.33 -2.22 -10.72
CA ASN A 312 -8.55 -2.95 -9.47
C ASN A 312 -7.44 -3.97 -9.15
N LYS A 313 -6.17 -3.61 -9.39
CA LYS A 313 -5.01 -4.47 -9.11
C LYS A 313 -3.95 -3.73 -8.30
N GLY A 314 -3.40 -4.37 -7.28
CA GLY A 314 -2.28 -3.86 -6.48
C GLY A 314 -2.65 -2.92 -5.33
N VAL A 315 -3.94 -2.69 -5.05
CA VAL A 315 -4.38 -1.83 -3.94
C VAL A 315 -4.29 -2.56 -2.59
N GLN A 316 -4.61 -3.85 -2.54
CA GLN A 316 -4.53 -4.64 -1.30
C GLN A 316 -3.09 -4.81 -0.80
N PRO A 317 -2.10 -5.14 -1.66
CA PRO A 317 -0.70 -5.14 -1.23
C PRO A 317 -0.20 -3.76 -0.78
N LEU A 318 -0.74 -2.67 -1.34
CA LEU A 318 -0.45 -1.33 -0.84
C LEU A 318 -0.99 -1.12 0.58
N LEU A 319 -2.22 -1.57 0.87
CA LEU A 319 -2.76 -1.50 2.23
C LEU A 319 -1.94 -2.33 3.22
N ASP A 320 -1.45 -3.50 2.79
CA ASP A 320 -0.54 -4.31 3.59
C ASP A 320 0.79 -3.60 3.85
N ALA A 321 1.37 -2.98 2.83
CA ALA A 321 2.60 -2.18 2.96
C ALA A 321 2.43 -0.96 3.87
N VAL A 322 1.24 -0.33 3.89
CA VAL A 322 0.93 0.75 4.83
C VAL A 322 1.00 0.24 6.28
N LEU A 323 0.48 -0.96 6.56
CA LEU A 323 0.56 -1.53 7.90
C LEU A 323 2.00 -1.94 8.25
N ASP A 324 2.68 -2.60 7.32
CA ASP A 324 4.01 -3.19 7.52
C ASP A 324 5.11 -2.11 7.64
N TYR A 325 5.06 -1.03 6.85
CA TYR A 325 6.20 -0.11 6.70
C TYR A 325 5.97 1.31 7.22
N LEU A 326 4.72 1.79 7.29
CA LEU A 326 4.44 3.14 7.83
C LEU A 326 4.28 3.12 9.37
N PRO A 327 4.57 4.26 10.03
CA PRO A 327 4.54 4.32 11.48
C PRO A 327 3.11 4.33 12.02
N ASN A 328 3.00 3.91 13.28
CA ASN A 328 1.85 4.25 14.11
C ASN A 328 2.10 5.58 14.86
N PRO A 329 1.06 6.21 15.43
CA PRO A 329 1.19 7.53 16.07
C PRO A 329 2.20 7.59 17.23
N GLY A 330 2.48 6.45 17.87
CA GLY A 330 3.46 6.37 18.97
C GLY A 330 4.92 6.31 18.51
N GLU A 331 5.18 6.14 17.22
CA GLU A 331 6.54 6.09 16.65
C GLU A 331 6.99 7.45 16.07
N VAL A 332 6.10 8.43 16.01
CA VAL A 332 6.37 9.76 15.44
C VAL A 332 6.48 10.81 16.54
N ASN A 333 7.55 11.60 16.48
CA ASN A 333 7.74 12.73 17.39
C ASN A 333 7.06 13.98 16.83
N ASN A 334 5.97 14.40 17.48
CA ASN A 334 5.22 15.58 17.10
C ASN A 334 5.66 16.79 17.95
N PHE A 335 6.02 17.90 17.29
CA PHE A 335 6.42 19.15 17.95
C PHE A 335 5.27 20.16 17.89
N ALA A 336 4.83 20.64 19.05
CA ALA A 336 3.83 21.70 19.16
C ALA A 336 4.46 22.99 19.69
N LEU A 337 3.97 24.14 19.19
CA LEU A 337 4.30 25.43 19.78
C LEU A 337 3.62 25.52 21.15
N ARG A 338 4.41 25.77 22.19
CA ARG A 338 3.89 26.09 23.52
C ARG A 338 3.47 27.56 23.49
N GLU A 339 2.17 27.83 23.47
CA GLU A 339 1.68 29.19 23.70
C GLU A 339 2.05 29.59 25.12
N ILE A 340 2.96 30.56 25.25
CA ILE A 340 3.25 31.23 26.50
C ILE A 340 2.29 32.42 26.53
N GLY A 341 1.25 32.30 27.36
CA GLY A 341 0.24 33.33 27.57
C GLY A 341 0.76 34.55 28.31
#